data_AF-A0A820T6Q3-F1
#
_entry.id   AF-A0A820T6Q3-F1
#
_cell.length_a   1.000
_cell.length_b   1.000
_cell.length_c   1.000
_cell.angle_alpha   90.00
_cell.angle_beta   90.00
_cell.angle_gamma   90.00
#
_symmetry.space_group_name_H-M   'P 1'
#
loop_
_entity.id
_entity.type
_entity.pdbx_description
1 polymer ?
#
loop_
_entity_poly.entity_id
_entity_poly.type
_entity_poly.pdbx_seq_one_letter_code
_entity_poly.pdbx_strand_id
1 'polypeptide(L)'
;MRLILNIFIIGIGLIPLIYTSPVSLGDGYYLPSVENVETHIDNLWTNFKKGYGIVYNTTTEELHRFKTFAGHVKMIVKHNLEHDLGLHTFRLGINKYATL
;
A
#
# COMPACT_ATOMS: atom_id res chain seq x y z
N MET A 1 -5.21 5.77 48.49
CA MET A 1 -6.68 5.91 48.51
C MET A 1 -7.10 6.45 47.15
N ARG A 2 -7.88 5.65 46.42
CA ARG A 2 -8.22 5.82 45.00
C ARG A 2 -9.35 6.83 44.81
N LEU A 3 -9.15 7.78 43.90
CA LEU A 3 -10.13 8.42 43.01
C LEU A 3 -9.28 8.87 41.82
N ILE A 4 -9.61 8.68 40.54
CA ILE A 4 -10.87 9.03 39.89
C ILE A 4 -11.16 7.99 38.79
N LEU A 5 -12.39 7.52 38.80
CA LEU A 5 -13.05 6.73 37.78
C LEU A 5 -13.21 7.61 36.54
N ASN A 6 -12.61 7.27 35.41
CA ASN A 6 -13.05 7.80 34.12
C ASN A 6 -13.21 6.66 33.13
N ILE A 7 -14.48 6.40 32.86
CA ILE A 7 -15.04 5.35 32.02
C ILE A 7 -14.76 5.75 30.57
N PHE A 8 -13.85 5.03 29.91
CA PHE A 8 -13.86 4.91 28.44
C PHE A 8 -13.94 3.43 28.08
N ILE A 9 -15.09 3.10 27.49
CA ILE A 9 -15.52 1.80 27.02
C ILE A 9 -14.80 1.49 25.70
N ILE A 10 -14.11 0.35 25.67
CA ILE A 10 -13.90 -0.60 24.55
C ILE A 10 -13.42 -0.02 23.21
N GLY A 11 -12.21 -0.45 22.81
CA GLY A 11 -11.87 -0.64 21.39
C GLY A 11 -10.63 0.09 20.90
N ILE A 12 -9.57 -0.67 20.61
CA ILE A 12 -8.46 -0.30 19.71
C ILE A 12 -7.55 0.83 20.21
N GLY A 13 -6.95 0.62 21.38
CA GLY A 13 -5.76 1.35 21.80
C GLY A 13 -4.55 0.45 21.73
N LEU A 14 -3.96 0.33 20.54
CA LEU A 14 -2.55 0.03 20.24
C LEU A 14 -2.45 -0.13 18.71
N ILE A 15 -2.53 0.98 17.97
CA ILE A 15 -1.91 1.01 16.64
C ILE A 15 -0.41 0.93 16.95
N PRO A 16 0.30 -0.16 16.61
CA PRO A 16 1.73 -0.21 16.86
C PRO A 16 2.36 0.87 15.99
N LEU A 17 2.88 1.91 16.66
CA LEU A 17 3.80 2.92 16.15
C LEU A 17 5.14 2.28 15.75
N ILE A 18 5.11 1.32 14.83
CA ILE A 18 6.29 0.77 14.17
C ILE A 18 6.13 0.97 12.67
N TYR A 19 6.49 2.19 12.28
CA TYR A 19 7.13 2.44 11.00
C TYR A 19 8.11 1.31 10.68
N THR A 20 7.74 0.46 9.73
CA THR A 20 8.70 -0.31 8.95
C THR A 20 8.49 0.11 7.50
N SER A 21 9.31 1.07 7.09
CA SER A 21 9.33 1.69 5.76
C SER A 21 9.79 0.69 4.67
N PRO A 22 9.78 1.07 3.37
CA PRO A 22 8.86 0.61 2.34
C PRO A 22 9.54 -0.34 1.33
N VAL A 23 8.79 -0.88 0.36
CA VAL A 23 9.43 -1.19 -0.92
C VAL A 23 9.74 0.12 -1.62
N SER A 24 11.05 0.36 -1.76
CA SER A 24 11.70 1.55 -2.29
C SER A 24 11.29 1.83 -3.74
N LEU A 25 10.35 2.75 -3.92
CA LEU A 25 10.43 3.72 -5.00
C LEU A 25 10.94 4.99 -4.31
N GLY A 26 12.21 5.31 -4.55
CA GLY A 26 12.94 6.39 -3.87
C GLY A 26 12.07 7.62 -3.65
N ASP A 27 12.17 8.16 -2.43
CA ASP A 27 11.45 9.31 -1.86
C ASP A 27 10.21 8.92 -1.03
N GLY A 28 10.36 8.68 0.28
CA GLY A 28 9.36 9.00 1.33
C GLY A 28 7.87 8.57 1.26
N TYR A 29 7.38 7.76 0.31
CA TYR A 29 5.94 7.55 0.14
C TYR A 29 5.36 6.38 0.96
N TYR A 30 4.32 6.69 1.75
CA TYR A 30 3.41 5.71 2.34
C TYR A 30 2.68 4.93 1.24
N LEU A 31 2.50 3.63 1.43
CA LEU A 31 1.46 2.93 0.65
C LEU A 31 0.09 3.50 1.05
N PRO A 32 -0.76 3.88 0.09
CA PRO A 32 -2.09 4.38 0.39
C PRO A 32 -2.90 3.33 1.18
N SER A 33 -3.80 3.79 2.06
CA SER A 33 -4.77 2.94 2.72
C SER A 33 -5.83 2.48 1.73
N VAL A 34 -6.57 1.41 2.05
CA VAL A 34 -7.63 0.85 1.18
C VAL A 34 -8.60 1.94 0.67
N GLU A 35 -8.90 2.94 1.51
CA GLU A 35 -9.84 4.03 1.20
C GLU A 35 -9.30 5.03 0.16
N ASN A 36 -7.98 5.25 0.08
CA ASN A 36 -7.39 6.26 -0.80
C ASN A 36 -6.45 5.69 -1.88
N VAL A 37 -6.43 4.37 -2.08
CA VAL A 37 -5.61 3.74 -3.14
C VAL A 37 -5.90 4.34 -4.50
N GLU A 38 -7.18 4.51 -4.85
CA GLU A 38 -7.59 5.00 -6.17
C GLU A 38 -7.06 6.40 -6.46
N THR A 39 -7.01 7.28 -5.45
CA THR A 39 -6.55 8.67 -5.64
C THR A 39 -5.04 8.78 -5.81
N HIS A 40 -4.28 7.74 -5.42
CA HIS A 40 -2.82 7.72 -5.50
C HIS A 40 -2.29 6.81 -6.61
N ILE A 41 -3.17 6.06 -7.30
CA ILE A 41 -2.74 5.01 -8.22
C ILE A 41 -1.95 5.55 -9.41
N ASP A 42 -2.29 6.74 -9.90
CA ASP A 42 -1.59 7.39 -11.00
C ASP A 42 -0.16 7.81 -10.63
N ASN A 43 0.03 8.28 -9.39
CA ASN A 43 1.35 8.61 -8.86
C ASN A 43 2.20 7.35 -8.68
N LEU A 44 1.60 6.28 -8.14
CA LEU A 44 2.27 4.98 -7.99
C LEU A 44 2.67 4.42 -9.36
N TRP A 45 1.80 4.54 -10.36
CA TRP A 45 2.07 4.12 -11.73
C TRP A 45 3.25 4.88 -12.35
N THR A 46 3.25 6.21 -12.19
CA THR A 46 4.31 7.08 -12.69
C THR A 46 5.65 6.74 -12.04
N ASN A 47 5.67 6.58 -10.72
CA ASN A 47 6.89 6.22 -9.98
C ASN A 47 7.36 4.81 -10.34
N PHE A 48 6.45 3.85 -10.49
CA PHE A 48 6.78 2.50 -10.92
C PHE A 48 7.46 2.49 -12.30
N LYS A 49 6.84 3.13 -13.31
CA LYS A 49 7.42 3.19 -14.65
C LYS A 49 8.78 3.86 -14.65
N LYS A 50 8.92 4.98 -13.93
CA LYS A 50 10.19 5.70 -13.78
C LYS A 50 11.24 4.83 -13.08
N GLY A 51 10.89 4.19 -11.97
CA GLY A 51 11.80 3.38 -11.16
C GLY A 51 12.32 2.13 -11.87
N TYR A 52 11.54 1.55 -12.78
CA TYR A 52 11.93 0.38 -13.55
C TYR A 52 12.27 0.67 -15.03
N GLY A 53 12.28 1.94 -15.44
CA GLY A 53 12.59 2.33 -16.82
C GLY A 53 11.62 1.76 -17.85
N ILE A 54 10.34 1.59 -17.48
CA ILE A 54 9.33 0.96 -18.33
C ILE A 54 8.73 1.98 -19.29
N VAL A 55 8.73 1.63 -20.57
CA VAL A 55 8.09 2.37 -21.66
C VAL A 55 7.26 1.38 -22.48
N TYR A 56 6.01 1.73 -22.78
CA TYR A 56 5.12 0.92 -23.60
C TYR A 56 5.03 1.51 -25.01
N ASN A 57 4.92 0.62 -26.01
CA ASN A 57 4.95 1.04 -27.42
C ASN A 57 3.60 1.58 -27.90
N THR A 58 2.50 1.19 -27.21
CA THR A 58 1.15 1.60 -27.60
C THR A 58 0.35 2.03 -26.37
N THR A 59 -0.56 2.98 -26.57
CA THR A 59 -1.50 3.42 -25.53
C THR A 59 -2.43 2.29 -25.09
N THR A 60 -2.80 1.39 -26.00
CA THR A 60 -3.63 0.21 -25.68
C THR A 60 -2.91 -0.74 -24.72
N GLU A 61 -1.64 -1.04 -24.99
CA GLU A 61 -0.82 -1.84 -24.09
C GLU A 61 -0.65 -1.14 -22.74
N GLU A 62 -0.34 0.15 -22.73
CA GLU A 62 -0.16 0.91 -21.51
C GLU A 62 -1.43 0.89 -20.64
N LEU A 63 -2.60 1.09 -21.24
CA LEU A 63 -3.88 1.04 -20.53
C LEU A 63 -4.15 -0.36 -19.96
N HIS A 64 -3.82 -1.42 -20.69
CA HIS A 64 -3.96 -2.78 -20.20
C HIS A 64 -3.03 -3.02 -18.99
N ARG A 65 -1.76 -2.62 -19.10
CA ARG A 65 -0.75 -2.78 -18.06
C ARG A 65 -1.05 -1.96 -16.81
N PHE A 66 -1.61 -0.76 -16.99
CA PHE A 66 -2.10 0.08 -15.90
C PHE A 66 -3.23 -0.59 -15.12
N LYS A 67 -4.19 -1.24 -15.80
CA LYS A 67 -5.28 -1.97 -15.13
C LYS A 67 -4.74 -3.14 -14.30
N THR A 68 -3.81 -3.91 -14.85
CA THR A 68 -3.14 -5.00 -14.12
C THR A 68 -2.39 -4.46 -12.90
N PHE A 69 -1.63 -3.38 -13.08
CA PHE A 69 -0.93 -2.68 -11.99
C PHE A 69 -1.87 -2.24 -10.88
N ALA A 70 -2.97 -1.57 -11.22
CA ALA A 70 -3.96 -1.12 -10.26
C ALA A 70 -4.55 -2.29 -9.45
N GLY A 71 -4.82 -3.42 -10.11
CA GLY A 71 -5.23 -4.66 -9.44
C GLY A 71 -4.20 -5.16 -8.43
N HIS A 72 -2.93 -5.22 -8.82
CA HIS A 72 -1.85 -5.65 -7.91
C HIS A 72 -1.64 -4.70 -6.74
N VAL A 73 -1.69 -3.39 -6.94
CA VAL A 73 -1.56 -2.43 -5.83
C VAL A 73 -2.69 -2.64 -4.81
N LYS A 74 -3.94 -2.80 -5.25
CA LYS A 74 -5.07 -3.09 -4.35
C LYS A 74 -4.87 -4.40 -3.59
N MET A 75 -4.39 -5.44 -4.26
CA MET A 75 -4.07 -6.72 -3.63
C MET A 75 -2.97 -6.57 -2.58
N ILE A 76 -1.89 -5.86 -2.89
CA ILE A 76 -0.78 -5.58 -1.97
C ILE A 76 -1.28 -4.84 -0.73
N VAL A 77 -2.08 -3.78 -0.91
CA VAL A 77 -2.63 -2.98 0.19
C VAL A 77 -3.51 -3.84 1.09
N LYS A 78 -4.39 -4.67 0.50
CA LYS A 78 -5.23 -5.61 1.26
C LYS A 78 -4.40 -6.62 2.04
N HIS A 79 -3.43 -7.29 1.39
CA HIS A 79 -2.54 -8.26 2.04
C HIS A 79 -1.78 -7.63 3.21
N ASN A 80 -1.26 -6.40 3.01
CA ASN A 80 -0.51 -5.70 4.04
C ASN A 80 -1.39 -5.25 5.21
N LEU A 81 -2.67 -4.94 4.97
CA LEU A 81 -3.64 -4.70 6.03
C LEU A 81 -3.92 -6.00 6.81
N GLU A 82 -4.12 -7.12 6.12
CA GLU A 82 -4.31 -8.43 6.74
C GLU A 82 -3.07 -8.86 7.55
N HIS A 83 -1.86 -8.58 7.05
CA HIS A 83 -0.62 -8.74 7.80
C HIS A 83 -0.62 -7.93 9.10
N ASP A 84 -1.09 -6.68 9.06
CA ASP A 84 -1.15 -5.80 10.23
C ASP A 84 -2.17 -6.24 11.27
N LEU A 85 -3.15 -7.04 10.85
CA LEU A 85 -4.07 -7.77 11.71
C LEU A 85 -3.52 -9.12 12.20
N GLY A 86 -2.28 -9.47 11.83
CA GLY A 86 -1.61 -10.72 12.20
C GLY A 86 -2.05 -11.94 11.39
N LEU A 87 -2.76 -11.76 10.27
CA LEU A 87 -3.25 -12.87 9.42
C LEU A 87 -2.19 -13.38 8.45
N HIS A 88 -1.15 -12.59 8.18
CA HIS A 88 0.00 -12.97 7.38
C HIS A 88 1.29 -12.71 8.13
N THR A 89 2.32 -13.51 7.82
CA THR A 89 3.66 -13.40 8.42
C THR A 89 4.64 -12.57 7.59
N PHE A 90 4.21 -12.08 6.42
CA PHE A 90 5.02 -11.26 5.52
C PHE A 90 4.19 -10.18 4.83
N ARG A 91 4.87 -9.16 4.32
CA ARG A 91 4.29 -8.09 3.51
C ARG A 91 4.62 -8.26 2.03
N LEU A 92 3.78 -7.69 1.18
CA LEU A 92 4.01 -7.54 -0.24
C LEU A 92 4.44 -6.11 -0.58
N GLY A 93 5.06 -5.93 -1.74
CA GLY A 93 5.38 -4.61 -2.26
C GLY A 93 5.48 -4.58 -3.77
N ILE A 94 5.37 -3.37 -4.32
CA ILE A 94 5.41 -3.12 -5.76
C ILE A 94 6.80 -3.46 -6.29
N ASN A 95 6.87 -4.36 -7.25
CA ASN A 95 8.13 -4.79 -7.85
C ASN A 95 8.02 -4.81 -9.38
N LYS A 96 9.11 -5.14 -10.08
CA LYS A 96 9.17 -5.19 -11.56
C LYS A 96 8.10 -6.07 -12.24
N TYR A 97 7.44 -6.95 -11.49
CA TYR A 97 6.37 -7.83 -11.97
C TYR A 97 4.97 -7.25 -11.76
N ALA A 98 4.83 -6.01 -11.25
CA ALA A 98 3.53 -5.42 -10.93
C ALA A 98 2.59 -5.23 -12.13
N THR A 99 3.04 -5.46 -13.36
CA THR A 99 2.23 -5.33 -14.59
C THR A 99 2.00 -6.63 -15.35
N LEU A 100 2.42 -7.76 -14.79
CA LEU A 100 2.28 -9.10 -15.39
C LEU A 100 1.08 -9.81 -14.79
#